data_AF-A0A7Y0TNJ1-F1
#
_entry.id   AF-A0A7Y0TNJ1-F1
#
_cell.length_a   1.000
_cell.length_b   1.000
_cell.length_c   1.000
_cell.angle_alpha   90.00
_cell.angle_beta   90.00
_cell.angle_gamma   90.00
#
_symmetry.space_group_name_H-M   'P 1'
#
loop_
_entity.id
_entity.type
_entity.pdbx_description
1 polymer ?
#
loop_
_entity_poly.entity_id
_entity_poly.type
_entity_poly.pdbx_seq_one_letter_code
_entity_poly.pdbx_strand_id
1 'polypeptide(L)'
;MKSKEEQLSVCWHFNAGHGALIWQLMFTETGDLIGQKRFAASRRSLFFCIDIVTGRVIRDDYLLMDHLHPVPAGEGWLVGLETTLGNLVYCYAYNSQSPEHKGIWAIDFRLDKVVWSRHDIVFAANLDHEFLVYQLSVFGGFPERHFLLINPFTGENTQTLGLESASVNAIRQEVVPEEERQQVILPCFVTDEMAEERMTLQRASISKTARCECIIRGPLTIVALHEQGKSDLWHSYLNVWRMNSLVYEDSMAEGIEKPSLNNFLIRCDNLYYLKNKEELVCVALS
;
A
#
# COMPACT_ATOMS: atom_id res chain seq x y z
N MET A 1 11.26 -38.38 -17.54
CA MET A 1 10.47 -38.08 -16.32
C MET A 1 10.36 -36.56 -16.22
N LYS A 2 9.17 -35.97 -16.41
CA LYS A 2 8.96 -34.57 -16.03
C LYS A 2 9.00 -34.53 -14.50
N SER A 3 9.91 -33.77 -13.90
CA SER A 3 9.83 -33.51 -12.46
C SER A 3 8.47 -32.88 -12.20
N LYS A 4 7.73 -33.41 -11.24
CA LYS A 4 6.46 -32.82 -10.81
C LYS A 4 6.85 -31.47 -10.21
N GLU A 5 6.62 -30.40 -10.95
CA GLU A 5 6.92 -29.06 -10.44
C GLU A 5 6.09 -28.82 -9.19
N GLU A 6 6.75 -28.32 -8.16
CA GLU A 6 6.18 -28.10 -6.84
C GLU A 6 5.17 -26.96 -6.90
N GLN A 7 3.94 -27.24 -6.47
CA GLN A 7 2.88 -26.24 -6.35
C GLN A 7 3.25 -25.25 -5.24
N LEU A 8 3.02 -23.96 -5.47
CA LEU A 8 3.21 -22.96 -4.44
C LEU A 8 2.14 -23.10 -3.36
N SER A 9 2.51 -22.83 -2.11
CA SER A 9 1.61 -22.94 -0.96
C SER A 9 1.25 -21.57 -0.41
N VAL A 10 -0.02 -21.41 -0.04
CA VAL A 10 -0.46 -20.29 0.81
C VAL A 10 0.24 -20.41 2.16
N CYS A 11 0.95 -19.35 2.56
CA CYS A 11 1.60 -19.25 3.87
C CYS A 11 0.56 -18.92 4.94
N TRP A 12 -0.26 -17.91 4.65
CA TRP A 12 -1.30 -17.42 5.53
C TRP A 12 -2.30 -16.57 4.76
N HIS A 13 -3.46 -16.34 5.38
CA HIS A 13 -4.47 -15.43 4.90
C HIS A 13 -5.03 -14.64 6.09
N PHE A 14 -5.52 -13.44 5.82
CA PHE A 14 -6.13 -12.55 6.79
C PHE A 14 -7.46 -12.02 6.24
N ASN A 15 -8.53 -12.22 6.98
CA ASN A 15 -9.84 -11.67 6.66
C ASN A 15 -10.04 -10.38 7.45
N ALA A 16 -10.23 -9.26 6.75
CA ALA A 16 -10.41 -7.93 7.35
C ALA A 16 -11.76 -7.74 8.05
N GLY A 17 -12.68 -8.71 7.91
CA GLY A 17 -14.04 -8.69 8.43
C GLY A 17 -15.06 -8.42 7.34
N HIS A 18 -16.27 -8.91 7.53
CA HIS A 18 -17.36 -8.77 6.57
C HIS A 18 -17.69 -7.29 6.29
N GLY A 19 -17.69 -6.91 5.00
CA GLY A 19 -17.96 -5.54 4.57
C GLY A 19 -16.79 -4.57 4.77
N ALA A 20 -15.62 -5.07 5.16
CA ALA A 20 -14.38 -4.31 5.21
C ALA A 20 -13.71 -4.31 3.83
N LEU A 21 -13.29 -3.14 3.37
CA LEU A 21 -12.43 -3.02 2.20
C LEU A 21 -11.00 -2.71 2.64
N ILE A 22 -10.08 -3.63 2.39
CA ILE A 22 -8.64 -3.37 2.48
C ILE A 22 -8.31 -2.30 1.44
N TRP A 23 -7.86 -1.16 1.91
CA TRP A 23 -7.72 0.07 1.15
C TRP A 23 -6.28 0.36 0.75
N GLN A 24 -5.35 0.14 1.68
CA GLN A 24 -3.94 0.46 1.52
C GLN A 24 -3.11 -0.51 2.34
N LEU A 25 -1.93 -0.87 1.84
CA LEU A 25 -0.95 -1.71 2.52
C LEU A 25 0.40 -0.99 2.52
N MET A 26 1.16 -1.14 3.59
CA MET A 26 2.55 -0.71 3.70
C MET A 26 3.34 -1.73 4.51
N PHE A 27 4.66 -1.69 4.38
CA PHE A 27 5.58 -2.54 5.12
C PHE A 27 6.53 -1.70 5.97
N THR A 28 6.80 -2.18 7.18
CA THR A 28 7.87 -1.64 8.02
C THR A 28 9.19 -2.33 7.69
N GLU A 29 10.30 -1.69 8.03
CA GLU A 29 11.64 -2.27 7.92
C GLU A 29 11.82 -3.45 8.88
N THR A 30 11.07 -3.45 9.99
CA THR A 30 11.06 -4.55 10.98
C THR A 30 10.30 -5.79 10.53
N GLY A 31 9.69 -5.77 9.34
CA GLY A 31 9.01 -6.93 8.78
C GLY A 31 7.53 -7.06 9.19
N ASP A 32 6.88 -5.96 9.52
CA ASP A 32 5.43 -5.92 9.70
C ASP A 32 4.74 -5.45 8.43
N LEU A 33 3.57 -6.02 8.15
CA LEU A 33 2.63 -5.50 7.17
C LEU A 33 1.56 -4.72 7.92
N ILE A 34 1.35 -3.49 7.47
CA ILE A 34 0.36 -2.57 7.99
C ILE A 34 -0.69 -2.37 6.92
N GLY A 35 -1.94 -2.57 7.27
CA GLY A 35 -3.05 -2.36 6.36
C GLY A 35 -4.07 -1.40 6.92
N GLN A 36 -4.69 -0.64 6.02
CA GLN A 36 -5.88 0.13 6.29
C GLN A 36 -7.09 -0.65 5.77
N LYS A 37 -8.12 -0.80 6.59
CA LYS A 37 -9.44 -1.30 6.18
C LYS A 37 -10.53 -0.26 6.43
N ARG A 38 -11.48 -0.18 5.49
CA ARG A 38 -12.56 0.80 5.50
C ARG A 38 -13.92 0.11 5.50
N PHE A 39 -14.80 0.55 6.39
CA PHE A 39 -16.19 0.15 6.46
C PHE A 39 -17.07 1.31 5.97
N ALA A 40 -17.44 1.29 4.71
CA ALA A 40 -18.18 2.38 4.07
C ALA A 40 -19.54 2.63 4.74
N ALA A 41 -20.27 1.57 5.07
CA ALA A 41 -21.59 1.66 5.69
C ALA A 41 -21.59 2.38 7.05
N SER A 42 -20.54 2.19 7.85
CA SER A 42 -20.39 2.83 9.17
C SER A 42 -19.48 4.04 9.16
N ARG A 43 -18.91 4.43 8.01
CA ARG A 43 -17.87 5.46 7.88
C ARG A 43 -16.75 5.28 8.91
N ARG A 44 -16.14 4.10 8.94
CA ARG A 44 -14.99 3.81 9.82
C ARG A 44 -13.76 3.40 9.03
N SER A 45 -12.62 3.99 9.37
CA SER A 45 -11.30 3.58 8.89
C SER A 45 -10.51 3.03 10.06
N LEU A 46 -10.08 1.78 9.94
CA LEU A 46 -9.32 1.07 10.95
C LEU A 46 -8.02 0.57 10.34
N PHE A 47 -7.05 0.31 11.20
CA PHE A 47 -5.75 -0.21 10.80
C PHE A 47 -5.51 -1.58 11.43
N PHE A 48 -4.73 -2.40 10.74
CA PHE A 48 -4.28 -3.70 11.21
C PHE A 48 -2.78 -3.86 10.97
N CYS A 49 -2.15 -4.71 11.78
CA CYS A 49 -0.74 -5.03 11.73
C CYS A 49 -0.56 -6.55 11.79
N ILE A 50 0.20 -7.10 10.84
CA ILE A 50 0.44 -8.52 10.70
C ILE A 50 1.95 -8.75 10.64
N ASP A 51 2.41 -9.73 11.40
CA ASP A 51 3.76 -10.27 11.28
C ASP A 51 3.88 -11.06 9.97
N ILE A 52 4.70 -10.59 9.01
CA ILE A 52 4.69 -11.16 7.65
C ILE A 52 5.21 -12.59 7.58
N VAL A 53 6.03 -12.99 8.54
CA VAL A 53 6.66 -14.32 8.57
C VAL A 53 5.64 -15.35 9.04
N THR A 54 4.90 -15.04 10.10
CA THR A 54 4.00 -15.99 10.75
C THR A 54 2.54 -15.85 10.30
N GLY A 55 2.17 -14.72 9.68
CA GLY A 55 0.78 -14.37 9.42
C GLY A 55 -0.01 -14.01 10.67
N ARG A 56 0.66 -13.92 11.84
CA ARG A 56 0.00 -13.58 13.09
C ARG A 56 -0.44 -12.12 13.07
N VAL A 57 -1.72 -11.90 13.30
CA VAL A 57 -2.28 -10.57 13.54
C VAL A 57 -1.75 -10.04 14.86
N ILE A 58 -0.91 -9.01 14.80
CA ILE A 58 -0.37 -8.29 15.96
C ILE A 58 -1.44 -7.34 16.50
N ARG A 59 -2.11 -6.63 15.58
CA ARG A 59 -3.21 -5.74 15.90
C ARG A 59 -4.26 -5.79 14.80
N ASP A 60 -5.52 -5.75 15.22
CA ASP A 60 -6.64 -5.50 14.33
C ASP A 60 -7.54 -4.42 14.93
N ASP A 61 -8.37 -3.82 14.08
CA ASP A 61 -9.34 -2.79 14.45
C ASP A 61 -8.74 -1.59 15.20
N TYR A 62 -7.49 -1.23 14.91
CA TYR A 62 -6.87 -0.05 15.49
C TYR A 62 -7.54 1.21 14.96
N LEU A 63 -8.16 1.98 15.85
CA LEU A 63 -8.72 3.29 15.55
C LEU A 63 -7.67 4.35 15.83
N LEU A 64 -7.36 5.19 14.83
CA LEU A 64 -6.43 6.29 15.01
C LEU A 64 -7.01 7.34 15.96
N MET A 65 -6.36 7.52 17.11
CA MET A 65 -6.73 8.50 18.12
C MET A 65 -5.76 9.68 18.10
N ASP A 66 -6.26 10.86 18.48
CA ASP A 66 -5.42 12.00 18.80
C ASP A 66 -4.54 11.68 20.03
N HIS A 67 -3.27 12.11 19.98
CA HIS A 67 -2.30 11.78 21.03
C HIS A 67 -2.58 12.51 22.35
N LEU A 68 -3.13 13.72 22.27
CA LEU A 68 -3.36 14.61 23.42
C LEU A 68 -4.80 14.54 23.92
N HIS A 69 -5.74 14.21 23.03
CA HIS A 69 -7.16 14.16 23.34
C HIS A 69 -7.73 12.79 22.98
N PRO A 70 -8.64 12.22 23.78
CA PRO A 70 -9.24 10.92 23.52
C PRO A 70 -10.34 11.00 22.45
N VAL A 71 -10.03 11.59 21.29
CA VAL A 71 -10.93 11.72 20.14
C VAL A 71 -10.32 11.06 18.90
N PRO A 72 -11.12 10.44 18.03
CA PRO A 72 -10.61 9.88 16.78
C PRO A 72 -10.04 10.97 15.86
N ALA A 73 -8.87 10.72 15.29
CA ALA A 73 -8.33 11.57 14.23
C ALA A 73 -9.24 11.49 12.99
N GLY A 74 -9.42 12.62 12.28
CA GLY A 74 -10.21 12.66 11.04
C GLY A 74 -11.65 12.14 11.20
N GLU A 75 -12.28 12.36 12.35
CA GLU A 75 -13.61 11.82 12.71
C GLU A 75 -13.70 10.28 12.63
N GLY A 76 -12.56 9.58 12.63
CA GLY A 76 -12.48 8.12 12.52
C GLY A 76 -12.71 7.55 11.11
N TRP A 77 -12.86 8.41 10.09
CA TRP A 77 -13.08 8.01 8.69
C TRP A 77 -12.02 8.56 7.75
N LEU A 78 -11.75 9.86 7.89
CA LEU A 78 -10.92 10.63 7.00
C LEU A 78 -9.46 10.53 7.43
N VAL A 79 -8.91 9.32 7.40
CA VAL A 79 -7.52 9.01 7.75
C VAL A 79 -6.90 8.05 6.74
N GLY A 80 -5.58 7.95 6.70
CA GLY A 80 -4.83 7.07 5.80
C GLY A 80 -3.38 6.84 6.23
N LEU A 81 -2.68 5.96 5.51
CA LEU A 81 -1.25 5.70 5.69
C LEU A 81 -0.44 6.63 4.78
N GLU A 82 0.54 7.32 5.36
CA GLU A 82 1.42 8.26 4.64
C GLU A 82 2.73 7.57 4.21
N THR A 83 3.47 7.00 5.17
CA THR A 83 4.76 6.33 4.94
C THR A 83 5.12 5.47 6.17
N THR A 84 6.28 4.81 6.13
CA THR A 84 6.87 4.06 7.25
C THR A 84 8.33 4.47 7.45
N LEU A 85 8.89 4.28 8.64
CA LEU A 85 10.34 4.41 8.85
C LEU A 85 10.75 3.61 10.09
N GLY A 86 11.70 2.70 9.96
CA GLY A 86 12.01 1.72 11.01
C GLY A 86 10.78 0.88 11.37
N ASN A 87 10.36 0.94 12.64
CA ASN A 87 9.14 0.31 13.16
C ASN A 87 7.92 1.24 13.22
N LEU A 88 8.09 2.53 12.86
CA LEU A 88 7.02 3.51 12.95
C LEU A 88 6.24 3.59 11.65
N VAL A 89 4.94 3.78 11.82
CA VAL A 89 3.99 4.04 10.74
C VAL A 89 3.47 5.45 10.90
N TYR A 90 3.44 6.19 9.81
CA TYR A 90 2.96 7.56 9.81
C TYR A 90 1.61 7.62 9.13
N CYS A 91 0.62 8.07 9.87
CA CYS A 91 -0.73 8.27 9.37
C CYS A 91 -1.02 9.76 9.24
N TYR A 92 -2.01 10.07 8.43
CA TYR A 92 -2.55 11.42 8.27
C TYR A 92 -4.07 11.41 8.43
N ALA A 93 -4.65 12.60 8.60
CA ALA A 93 -6.09 12.83 8.50
C ALA A 93 -6.37 13.72 7.27
N TYR A 94 -7.59 13.72 6.75
CA TYR A 94 -8.01 14.73 5.76
C TYR A 94 -8.70 15.90 6.44
N ASN A 95 -8.60 17.05 5.80
CA ASN A 95 -9.53 18.14 6.06
C ASN A 95 -10.94 17.75 5.56
N SER A 96 -11.99 17.98 6.35
CA SER A 96 -13.36 17.67 5.93
C SER A 96 -13.84 18.51 4.74
N GLN A 97 -13.17 19.65 4.47
CA GLN A 97 -13.50 20.57 3.40
C GLN A 97 -12.51 20.56 2.22
N SER A 98 -11.43 19.78 2.31
CA SER A 98 -10.36 19.76 1.30
C SER A 98 -9.74 18.37 1.18
N PRO A 99 -9.36 17.91 -0.02
CA PRO A 99 -8.62 16.67 -0.19
C PRO A 99 -7.19 16.74 0.38
N GLU A 100 -6.75 17.89 0.89
CA GLU A 100 -5.45 18.02 1.52
C GLU A 100 -5.35 17.20 2.82
N HIS A 101 -4.22 16.53 2.95
CA HIS A 101 -3.83 15.85 4.18
C HIS A 101 -3.58 16.89 5.27
N LYS A 102 -3.78 16.48 6.51
CA LYS A 102 -3.68 17.30 7.70
C LYS A 102 -3.09 16.46 8.82
N GLY A 103 -2.02 16.97 9.39
CA GLY A 103 -1.36 16.37 10.53
C GLY A 103 -0.61 15.08 10.18
N ILE A 104 0.26 14.68 11.11
CA ILE A 104 1.02 13.45 11.06
C ILE A 104 0.92 12.79 12.44
N TRP A 105 0.62 11.50 12.46
CA TRP A 105 0.62 10.66 13.66
C TRP A 105 1.65 9.55 13.44
N ALA A 106 2.69 9.52 14.27
CA ALA A 106 3.66 8.45 14.30
C ALA A 106 3.21 7.37 15.28
N ILE A 107 3.06 6.15 14.79
CA ILE A 107 2.45 5.04 15.52
C ILE A 107 3.43 3.87 15.58
N ASP A 108 3.61 3.32 16.77
CA ASP A 108 4.16 1.99 16.94
C ASP A 108 3.00 1.00 17.15
N PHE A 109 2.69 0.22 16.13
CA PHE A 109 1.58 -0.75 16.16
C PHE A 109 1.86 -1.94 17.09
N ARG A 110 3.13 -2.28 17.33
CA ARG A 110 3.49 -3.37 18.25
C ARG A 110 3.30 -2.94 19.71
N LEU A 111 3.51 -1.65 20.00
CA LEU A 111 3.31 -1.06 21.32
C LEU A 111 1.90 -0.47 21.52
N ASP A 112 1.03 -0.53 20.52
CA ASP A 112 -0.33 0.05 20.54
C ASP A 112 -0.34 1.52 20.96
N LYS A 113 0.64 2.30 20.47
CA LYS A 113 0.90 3.66 20.95
C LYS A 113 1.18 4.64 19.82
N VAL A 114 0.55 5.81 19.90
CA VAL A 114 0.99 7.01 19.17
C VAL A 114 2.24 7.55 19.87
N VAL A 115 3.38 7.51 19.19
CA VAL A 115 4.69 7.98 19.71
C VAL A 115 4.69 9.49 19.81
N TRP A 116 4.27 10.16 18.74
CA TRP A 116 4.05 11.60 18.68
C TRP A 116 2.99 11.90 17.63
N SER A 117 2.36 13.07 17.72
CA SER A 117 1.49 13.57 16.67
C SER A 117 1.63 15.08 16.53
N ARG A 118 1.51 15.59 15.30
CA ARG A 118 1.49 17.01 15.01
C ARG A 118 0.37 17.35 14.05
N HIS A 119 -0.51 18.24 14.45
CA HIS A 119 -1.70 18.63 13.67
C HIS A 119 -1.46 19.83 12.75
N ASP A 120 -0.34 20.51 12.95
CA ASP A 120 0.00 21.78 12.32
C ASP A 120 0.82 21.63 11.03
N ILE A 121 1.28 20.42 10.74
CA ILE A 121 2.12 20.11 9.57
C ILE A 121 1.44 19.12 8.64
N VAL A 122 1.87 19.11 7.38
CA VAL A 122 1.47 18.16 6.35
C VAL A 122 2.71 17.52 5.76
N PHE A 123 2.68 16.20 5.59
CA PHE A 123 3.78 15.45 5.01
C PHE A 123 3.99 15.82 3.54
N ALA A 124 5.25 15.90 3.11
CA ALA A 124 5.61 16.12 1.71
C ALA A 124 6.59 15.08 1.17
N ALA A 125 7.56 14.62 1.96
CA ALA A 125 8.48 13.56 1.55
C ALA A 125 9.18 12.87 2.74
N ASN A 126 9.53 11.60 2.53
CA ASN A 126 10.40 10.81 3.40
C ASN A 126 11.84 10.88 2.84
N LEU A 127 12.78 11.40 3.64
CA LEU A 127 14.20 11.53 3.27
C LEU A 127 15.08 10.58 4.10
N ASP A 128 14.51 9.45 4.52
CA ASP A 128 15.07 8.42 5.43
C ASP A 128 15.43 8.90 6.84
N HIS A 129 16.20 9.96 6.98
CA HIS A 129 16.65 10.48 8.29
C HIS A 129 15.84 11.68 8.76
N GLU A 130 15.14 12.34 7.83
CA GLU A 130 14.30 13.51 8.08
C GLU A 130 13.04 13.43 7.22
N PHE A 131 11.98 14.09 7.67
CA PHE A 131 10.81 14.31 6.82
C PHE A 131 10.76 15.75 6.37
N LEU A 132 10.54 15.93 5.07
CA LEU A 132 10.09 17.21 4.54
C LEU A 132 8.60 17.33 4.81
N VAL A 133 8.22 18.40 5.50
CA VAL A 133 6.83 18.72 5.81
C VAL A 133 6.59 20.21 5.54
N TYR A 134 5.32 20.62 5.50
CA TYR A 134 4.98 22.03 5.41
C TYR A 134 3.83 22.40 6.34
N GLN A 135 3.81 23.67 6.73
CA GLN A 135 2.67 24.31 7.38
C GLN A 135 1.93 25.15 6.35
N LEU A 136 0.60 25.06 6.36
CA LEU A 136 -0.26 25.91 5.57
C LEU A 136 -0.45 27.25 6.30
N SER A 137 -0.21 28.35 5.59
CA SER A 137 -0.53 29.70 6.05
C SER A 137 -1.33 30.42 4.97
N VAL A 138 -1.88 31.59 5.31
CA VAL A 138 -2.59 32.45 4.35
C VAL A 138 -2.00 33.84 4.42
N PHE A 139 -1.49 34.33 3.28
CA PHE A 139 -1.00 35.69 3.14
C PHE A 139 -1.77 36.40 2.02
N GLY A 140 -2.43 37.52 2.34
CA GLY A 140 -3.24 38.26 1.37
C GLY A 140 -4.42 37.46 0.77
N GLY A 141 -4.88 36.41 1.44
CA GLY A 141 -5.93 35.51 0.94
C GLY A 141 -5.44 34.37 0.06
N PHE A 142 -4.14 34.27 -0.19
CA PHE A 142 -3.52 33.18 -0.95
C PHE A 142 -2.90 32.14 0.00
N PRO A 143 -3.07 30.84 -0.28
CA PRO A 143 -2.43 29.79 0.51
C PRO A 143 -0.91 29.80 0.28
N GLU A 144 -0.14 29.77 1.36
CA GLU A 144 1.31 29.63 1.34
C GLU A 144 1.71 28.34 2.06
N ARG A 145 2.82 27.74 1.62
CA ARG A 145 3.41 26.54 2.21
C ARG A 145 4.78 26.90 2.77
N HIS A 146 4.91 26.81 4.09
CA HIS A 146 6.18 26.98 4.78
C HIS A 146 6.78 25.60 5.05
N PHE A 147 7.82 25.26 4.31
CA PHE A 147 8.53 24.00 4.41
C PHE A 147 9.53 24.01 5.57
N LEU A 148 9.62 22.85 6.22
CA LEU A 148 10.57 22.56 7.28
C LEU A 148 10.96 21.08 7.21
N LEU A 149 12.11 20.78 7.80
CA LEU A 149 12.56 19.42 8.09
C LEU A 149 12.23 19.08 9.53
N ILE A 150 11.77 17.86 9.76
CA ILE A 150 11.52 17.32 11.10
C ILE A 150 12.24 15.99 11.31
N ASN A 151 12.55 15.69 12.56
CA ASN A 151 12.99 14.37 12.97
C ASN A 151 11.79 13.39 12.96
N PRO A 152 11.84 12.28 12.20
CA PRO A 152 10.72 11.35 12.10
C PRO A 152 10.39 10.63 13.41
N PHE A 153 11.36 10.44 14.30
CA PHE A 153 11.19 9.70 15.55
C PHE A 153 10.64 10.56 16.68
N THR A 154 10.84 11.88 16.64
CA THR A 154 10.39 12.81 17.71
C THR A 154 9.33 13.82 17.25
N GLY A 155 9.22 14.08 15.96
CA GLY A 155 8.35 15.12 15.39
C GLY A 155 8.88 16.55 15.55
N GLU A 156 10.08 16.71 16.12
CA GLU A 156 10.72 18.01 16.37
C GLU A 156 11.29 18.63 15.09
N ASN A 157 11.23 19.96 14.99
CA ASN A 157 11.83 20.70 13.88
C ASN A 157 13.35 20.57 13.93
N THR A 158 13.96 20.19 12.82
CA THR A 158 15.42 20.21 12.65
C THR A 158 15.88 21.45 11.88
N GLN A 159 15.12 21.86 10.85
CA GLN A 159 15.46 23.01 10.01
C GLN A 159 14.20 23.69 9.43
N THR A 160 14.22 25.02 9.31
CA THR A 160 13.21 25.77 8.56
C THR A 160 13.75 26.12 7.18
N LEU A 161 12.99 25.78 6.13
CA LEU A 161 13.35 26.04 4.73
C LEU A 161 12.62 27.27 4.16
N GLY A 162 11.51 27.68 4.79
CA GLY A 162 10.74 28.85 4.37
C GLY A 162 9.73 28.50 3.28
N LEU A 163 9.49 29.43 2.35
CA LEU A 163 8.54 29.23 1.26
C LEU A 163 9.06 28.25 0.21
N GLU A 164 8.16 27.81 -0.67
CA GLU A 164 8.50 26.99 -1.83
C GLU A 164 9.61 27.66 -2.65
N SER A 165 10.68 26.92 -2.88
CA SER A 165 11.92 27.42 -3.49
C SER A 165 12.62 26.32 -4.28
N ALA A 166 13.62 26.72 -5.08
CA ALA A 166 14.39 25.77 -5.89
C ALA A 166 15.07 24.68 -5.03
N SER A 167 15.48 25.00 -3.79
CA SER A 167 16.07 24.02 -2.87
C SER A 167 15.06 23.01 -2.37
N VAL A 168 13.83 23.42 -2.01
CA VAL A 168 12.75 22.50 -1.62
C VAL A 168 12.43 21.54 -2.77
N ASN A 169 12.37 22.06 -4.00
CA ASN A 169 12.12 21.24 -5.18
C ASN A 169 13.27 20.26 -5.45
N ALA A 170 14.52 20.67 -5.27
CA ALA A 170 15.67 19.77 -5.40
C ALA A 170 15.59 18.60 -4.41
N ILE A 171 15.29 18.88 -3.13
CA ILE A 171 15.10 17.85 -2.09
C ILE A 171 14.01 16.86 -2.50
N ARG A 172 12.87 17.34 -3.04
CA ARG A 172 11.78 16.47 -3.48
C ARG A 172 12.14 15.57 -4.66
N GLN A 173 13.09 15.97 -5.52
CA GLN A 173 13.55 15.14 -6.64
C GLN A 173 14.51 14.03 -6.20
N GLU A 174 15.10 14.13 -5.01
CA GLU A 174 16.01 13.13 -4.45
C GLU A 174 15.27 12.01 -3.69
N VAL A 175 13.95 12.14 -3.54
CA VAL A 175 13.12 11.20 -2.78
C VAL A 175 13.06 9.85 -3.49
N VAL A 176 13.47 8.82 -2.77
CA VAL A 176 13.29 7.43 -3.21
C VAL A 176 11.79 7.08 -3.15
N PRO A 177 11.22 6.51 -4.22
CA PRO A 177 9.82 6.07 -4.21
C PRO A 177 9.53 5.07 -3.08
N GLU A 178 8.32 5.14 -2.53
CA GLU A 178 7.91 4.29 -1.41
C GLU A 178 7.99 2.79 -1.75
N GLU A 179 7.71 2.42 -2.99
CA GLU A 179 7.82 1.04 -3.47
C GLU A 179 9.27 0.53 -3.37
N GLU A 180 10.24 1.34 -3.78
CA GLU A 180 11.65 1.00 -3.71
C GLU A 180 12.13 0.93 -2.26
N ARG A 181 11.77 1.92 -1.43
CA ARG A 181 12.11 1.99 0.00
C ARG A 181 11.55 0.79 0.78
N GLN A 182 10.31 0.39 0.47
CA GLN A 182 9.64 -0.76 1.10
C GLN A 182 10.02 -2.10 0.44
N GLN A 183 10.81 -2.08 -0.64
CA GLN A 183 11.23 -3.25 -1.42
C GLN A 183 10.05 -4.04 -1.99
N VAL A 184 9.04 -3.30 -2.44
CA VAL A 184 7.82 -3.82 -3.05
C VAL A 184 7.91 -3.72 -4.56
N ILE A 185 7.54 -4.80 -5.24
CA ILE A 185 7.35 -4.83 -6.69
C ILE A 185 5.85 -4.78 -6.94
N LEU A 186 5.40 -3.70 -7.56
CA LEU A 186 4.03 -3.52 -8.00
C LEU A 186 3.84 -4.10 -9.42
N PRO A 187 2.63 -4.56 -9.75
CA PRO A 187 2.34 -5.07 -11.06
C PRO A 187 2.21 -3.93 -12.07
N CYS A 188 2.56 -4.20 -13.32
CA CYS A 188 2.41 -3.26 -14.41
C CYS A 188 1.46 -3.81 -15.47
N PHE A 189 0.72 -2.93 -16.15
CA PHE A 189 -0.01 -3.30 -17.35
C PHE A 189 0.97 -3.62 -18.47
N VAL A 190 0.77 -4.76 -19.13
CA VAL A 190 1.61 -5.11 -20.28
C VAL A 190 1.26 -4.23 -21.47
N THR A 191 2.23 -3.44 -21.94
CA THR A 191 2.06 -2.50 -23.06
C THR A 191 2.63 -3.04 -24.37
N ASP A 192 2.54 -2.23 -25.43
CA ASP A 192 3.09 -2.58 -26.74
C ASP A 192 4.62 -2.68 -26.81
N GLU A 193 5.30 -2.10 -25.84
CA GLU A 193 6.75 -1.98 -25.83
C GLU A 193 7.42 -3.11 -25.02
N MET A 194 6.64 -3.85 -24.23
CA MET A 194 7.07 -4.90 -23.31
C MET A 194 7.19 -6.28 -23.99
N ALA A 195 8.16 -6.40 -24.91
CA ALA A 195 8.35 -7.58 -25.77
C ALA A 195 8.49 -8.90 -24.99
N GLU A 196 9.24 -8.90 -23.89
CA GLU A 196 9.53 -10.09 -23.08
C GLU A 196 8.28 -10.59 -22.35
N GLU A 197 7.55 -9.66 -21.74
CA GLU A 197 6.29 -9.92 -21.03
C GLU A 197 5.27 -10.53 -21.98
N ARG A 198 5.11 -9.95 -23.19
CA ARG A 198 4.20 -10.48 -24.19
C ARG A 198 4.56 -11.88 -24.63
N MET A 199 5.84 -12.16 -24.87
CA MET A 199 6.29 -13.50 -25.25
C MET A 199 5.97 -14.51 -24.15
N THR A 200 6.14 -14.09 -22.90
CA THR A 200 5.84 -14.92 -21.73
C THR A 200 4.34 -15.17 -21.59
N LEU A 201 3.51 -14.14 -21.72
CA LEU A 201 2.04 -14.26 -21.74
C LEU A 201 1.55 -15.14 -22.89
N GLN A 202 2.15 -15.04 -24.08
CA GLN A 202 1.82 -15.90 -25.22
C GLN A 202 2.13 -17.37 -24.94
N ARG A 203 3.26 -17.67 -24.28
CA ARG A 203 3.58 -19.05 -23.85
C ARG A 203 2.60 -19.58 -22.82
N ALA A 204 2.10 -18.70 -21.94
CA ALA A 204 1.01 -19.01 -21.01
C ALA A 204 -0.37 -19.11 -21.69
N SER A 205 -0.46 -19.01 -23.03
CA SER A 205 -1.71 -19.06 -23.80
C SER A 205 -2.71 -17.96 -23.43
N ILE A 206 -2.23 -16.82 -22.94
CA ILE A 206 -3.05 -15.64 -22.61
C ILE A 206 -3.25 -14.82 -23.89
N SER A 207 -4.51 -14.53 -24.23
CA SER A 207 -4.86 -13.76 -25.42
C SER A 207 -4.30 -12.33 -25.36
N LYS A 208 -3.87 -11.79 -26.50
CA LYS A 208 -3.44 -10.37 -26.64
C LYS A 208 -4.55 -9.36 -26.28
N THR A 209 -5.82 -9.78 -26.26
CA THR A 209 -6.96 -8.93 -25.91
C THR A 209 -7.27 -8.91 -24.43
N ALA A 210 -6.64 -9.75 -23.61
CA ALA A 210 -6.90 -9.83 -22.19
C ALA A 210 -6.31 -8.61 -21.48
N ARG A 211 -7.14 -7.92 -20.67
CA ARG A 211 -6.65 -6.89 -19.77
C ARG A 211 -5.89 -7.59 -18.64
N CYS A 212 -4.58 -7.37 -18.57
CA CYS A 212 -3.74 -8.04 -17.59
C CYS A 212 -2.69 -7.12 -16.97
N GLU A 213 -2.36 -7.41 -15.73
CA GLU A 213 -1.24 -6.84 -14.99
C GLU A 213 -0.26 -7.97 -14.66
N CYS A 214 1.05 -7.73 -14.72
CA CYS A 214 2.03 -8.77 -14.44
C CYS A 214 3.22 -8.31 -13.62
N ILE A 215 3.88 -9.27 -12.98
CA ILE A 215 5.23 -9.15 -12.43
C ILE A 215 6.07 -10.33 -12.96
N ILE A 216 7.24 -10.03 -13.52
CA ILE A 216 8.24 -11.05 -13.91
C ILE A 216 9.40 -11.00 -12.93
N ARG A 217 9.73 -12.13 -12.31
CA ARG A 217 10.82 -12.24 -11.34
C ARG A 217 11.55 -13.57 -11.51
N GLY A 218 12.70 -13.52 -12.18
CA GLY A 218 13.49 -14.71 -12.49
C GLY A 218 12.67 -15.72 -13.31
N PRO A 219 12.51 -16.98 -12.87
CA PRO A 219 11.71 -17.98 -13.60
C PRO A 219 10.20 -17.84 -13.39
N LEU A 220 9.75 -16.92 -12.52
CA LEU A 220 8.35 -16.76 -12.18
C LEU A 220 7.69 -15.65 -12.99
N THR A 221 6.46 -15.91 -13.41
CA THR A 221 5.58 -14.94 -14.04
C THR A 221 4.26 -14.94 -13.29
N ILE A 222 3.94 -13.82 -12.66
CA ILE A 222 2.70 -13.62 -11.92
C ILE A 222 1.81 -12.73 -12.78
N VAL A 223 0.58 -13.15 -13.04
CA VAL A 223 -0.37 -12.40 -13.88
C VAL A 223 -1.73 -12.32 -13.21
N ALA A 224 -2.26 -11.12 -13.13
CA ALA A 224 -3.69 -10.90 -12.93
C ALA A 224 -4.39 -10.80 -14.29
N LEU A 225 -5.36 -11.67 -14.54
CA LEU A 225 -6.21 -11.65 -15.73
C LEU A 225 -7.56 -11.05 -15.38
N HIS A 226 -7.99 -10.03 -16.12
CA HIS A 226 -9.29 -9.39 -15.94
C HIS A 226 -10.17 -9.61 -17.16
N GLU A 227 -11.25 -10.36 -16.97
CA GLU A 227 -12.16 -10.76 -18.02
C GLU A 227 -13.57 -10.24 -17.72
N GLN A 228 -14.23 -9.73 -18.75
CA GLN A 228 -15.63 -9.35 -18.67
C GLN A 228 -16.49 -10.53 -19.10
N GLY A 229 -17.36 -11.00 -18.21
CA GLY A 229 -18.31 -12.07 -18.47
C GLY A 229 -19.48 -11.61 -19.35
N LYS A 230 -20.38 -12.54 -19.67
CA LYS A 230 -21.58 -12.27 -20.50
C LYS A 230 -22.55 -11.24 -19.88
N SER A 231 -22.48 -11.02 -18.57
CA SER A 231 -23.36 -10.13 -17.82
C SER A 231 -22.75 -8.73 -17.61
N ASP A 232 -21.74 -8.35 -18.38
CA ASP A 232 -20.91 -7.15 -18.20
C ASP A 232 -20.16 -7.06 -16.85
N LEU A 233 -20.26 -8.08 -16.00
CA LEU A 233 -19.53 -8.20 -14.75
C LEU A 233 -18.11 -8.70 -14.99
N TRP A 234 -17.19 -8.29 -14.14
CA TRP A 234 -15.78 -8.62 -14.21
C TRP A 234 -15.43 -9.81 -13.31
N HIS A 235 -14.52 -10.62 -13.81
CA HIS A 235 -13.82 -11.68 -13.10
C HIS A 235 -12.33 -11.39 -13.16
N SER A 236 -11.64 -11.52 -12.03
CA SER A 236 -10.20 -11.29 -11.91
C SER A 236 -9.53 -12.52 -11.31
N TYR A 237 -8.62 -13.14 -12.05
CA TYR A 237 -7.90 -14.34 -11.64
C TYR A 237 -6.42 -14.03 -11.49
N LEU A 238 -5.78 -14.61 -10.50
CA LEU A 238 -4.35 -14.54 -10.26
C LEU A 238 -3.72 -15.88 -10.61
N ASN A 239 -2.77 -15.86 -11.52
CA ASN A 239 -2.08 -17.07 -11.96
C ASN A 239 -0.57 -16.86 -11.83
N VAL A 240 0.14 -17.90 -11.38
CA VAL A 240 1.60 -17.90 -11.28
C VAL A 240 2.15 -19.06 -12.08
N TRP A 241 3.01 -18.74 -13.03
CA TRP A 241 3.76 -19.72 -13.80
C TRP A 241 5.21 -19.74 -13.35
N ARG A 242 5.79 -20.95 -13.33
CA ARG A 242 7.22 -21.17 -13.31
C ARG A 242 7.60 -21.64 -14.71
N MET A 243 8.30 -20.79 -15.46
CA MET A 243 8.53 -20.97 -16.90
C MET A 243 7.22 -21.19 -17.67
N ASN A 244 6.88 -22.44 -18.03
CA ASN A 244 5.67 -22.78 -18.80
C ASN A 244 4.66 -23.61 -18.00
N SER A 245 4.91 -23.83 -16.71
CA SER A 245 4.06 -24.65 -15.84
C SER A 245 3.29 -23.74 -14.89
N LEU A 246 1.97 -23.89 -14.85
CA LEU A 246 1.14 -23.23 -13.85
C LEU A 246 1.40 -23.87 -12.48
N VAL A 247 1.91 -23.08 -11.53
CA VAL A 247 2.29 -23.53 -10.18
C VAL A 247 1.40 -22.94 -9.08
N TYR A 248 0.54 -21.98 -9.42
CA TYR A 248 -0.48 -21.43 -8.54
C TYR A 248 -1.58 -20.76 -9.36
N GLU A 249 -2.83 -20.89 -8.92
CA GLU A 249 -3.97 -20.14 -9.44
C GLU A 249 -4.94 -19.83 -8.30
N ASP A 250 -5.57 -18.66 -8.34
CA ASP A 250 -6.68 -18.32 -7.46
C ASP A 250 -7.58 -17.25 -8.08
N SER A 251 -8.81 -17.16 -7.58
CA SER A 251 -9.76 -16.11 -7.93
C SER A 251 -9.58 -14.91 -7.00
N MET A 252 -9.25 -13.75 -7.55
CA MET A 252 -9.17 -12.50 -6.78
C MET A 252 -10.54 -11.87 -6.59
N ALA A 253 -11.43 -11.96 -7.59
CA ALA A 253 -12.81 -11.52 -7.48
C ALA A 253 -13.66 -12.05 -8.64
N GLU A 254 -14.94 -12.30 -8.38
CA GLU A 254 -15.89 -12.79 -9.38
C GLU A 254 -17.19 -11.99 -9.35
N GLY A 255 -17.74 -11.68 -10.52
CA GLY A 255 -19.05 -11.05 -10.62
C GLY A 255 -19.09 -9.61 -10.10
N ILE A 256 -17.99 -8.86 -10.20
CA ILE A 256 -17.90 -7.48 -9.68
C ILE A 256 -18.06 -6.44 -10.80
N GLU A 257 -18.50 -5.22 -10.45
CA GLU A 257 -18.79 -4.17 -11.44
C GLU A 257 -17.54 -3.63 -12.17
N LYS A 258 -16.36 -3.77 -11.57
CA LYS A 258 -15.09 -3.23 -12.07
C LYS A 258 -13.97 -4.24 -11.84
N PRO A 259 -12.93 -4.31 -12.68
CA PRO A 259 -11.83 -5.23 -12.46
C PRO A 259 -11.03 -4.88 -11.18
N SER A 260 -10.49 -5.92 -10.54
CA SER A 260 -9.63 -5.81 -9.35
C SER A 260 -8.19 -5.49 -9.75
N LEU A 261 -7.94 -4.25 -10.18
CA LEU A 261 -6.63 -3.76 -10.60
C LEU A 261 -5.74 -3.41 -9.40
N ASN A 262 -4.42 -3.54 -9.56
CA ASN A 262 -3.40 -3.28 -8.52
C ASN A 262 -3.66 -4.05 -7.21
N ASN A 263 -4.22 -5.24 -7.32
CA ASN A 263 -4.65 -6.04 -6.17
C ASN A 263 -3.62 -7.09 -5.72
N PHE A 264 -2.40 -7.08 -6.30
CA PHE A 264 -1.31 -7.94 -5.85
C PHE A 264 0.03 -7.20 -5.90
N LEU A 265 1.01 -7.69 -5.16
CA LEU A 265 2.37 -7.18 -5.12
C LEU A 265 3.34 -8.28 -4.65
N ILE A 266 4.63 -8.10 -4.88
CA ILE A 266 5.68 -8.97 -4.34
C ILE A 266 6.52 -8.16 -3.35
N ARG A 267 6.85 -8.77 -2.22
CA ARG A 267 7.90 -8.28 -1.32
C ARG A 267 8.73 -9.44 -0.82
N CYS A 268 10.06 -9.32 -0.92
CA CYS A 268 10.99 -10.43 -0.73
C CYS A 268 10.52 -11.63 -1.57
N ASP A 269 10.41 -12.83 -1.00
CA ASP A 269 9.98 -14.05 -1.69
C ASP A 269 8.50 -14.40 -1.45
N ASN A 270 7.67 -13.40 -1.16
CA ASN A 270 6.24 -13.57 -0.93
C ASN A 270 5.42 -12.77 -1.93
N LEU A 271 4.37 -13.42 -2.45
CA LEU A 271 3.31 -12.80 -3.22
C LEU A 271 2.14 -12.48 -2.28
N TYR A 272 1.72 -11.22 -2.27
CA TYR A 272 0.58 -10.73 -1.52
C TYR A 272 -0.52 -10.34 -2.50
N TYR A 273 -1.77 -10.76 -2.25
CA TYR A 273 -2.89 -10.32 -3.07
C TYR A 273 -4.20 -10.23 -2.29
N LEU A 274 -5.13 -9.47 -2.83
CA LEU A 274 -6.43 -9.20 -2.24
C LEU A 274 -7.54 -10.02 -2.91
N LYS A 275 -8.25 -10.83 -2.12
CA LYS A 275 -9.48 -11.51 -2.52
C LYS A 275 -10.69 -10.70 -2.10
N ASN A 276 -11.54 -10.36 -3.07
CA ASN A 276 -12.73 -9.51 -2.94
C ASN A 276 -12.48 -8.16 -2.26
N LYS A 277 -11.21 -7.73 -2.17
CA LYS A 277 -10.75 -6.62 -1.32
C LYS A 277 -11.04 -6.78 0.18
N GLU A 278 -11.52 -7.93 0.65
CA GLU A 278 -11.81 -8.18 2.07
C GLU A 278 -10.78 -9.11 2.72
N GLU A 279 -10.06 -9.89 1.93
CA GLU A 279 -9.09 -10.85 2.40
C GLU A 279 -7.73 -10.58 1.76
N LEU A 280 -6.67 -10.63 2.58
CA LEU A 280 -5.28 -10.57 2.15
C LEU A 280 -4.69 -11.97 2.23
N VAL A 281 -4.10 -12.44 1.14
CA VAL A 281 -3.46 -13.76 1.05
C VAL A 281 -1.97 -13.59 0.78
N CYS A 282 -1.16 -14.43 1.43
CA CYS A 282 0.29 -14.50 1.23
C CYS A 282 0.68 -15.89 0.72
N VAL A 283 1.45 -15.94 -0.36
CA VAL A 283 1.95 -17.17 -1.00
C VAL A 283 3.47 -17.11 -1.06
N ALA A 284 4.15 -18.17 -0.61
CA ALA A 284 5.60 -18.29 -0.77
C ALA A 284 5.95 -18.57 -2.24
N LEU A 285 6.91 -17.83 -2.77
CA LEU A 285 7.41 -17.99 -4.13
C LEU A 285 8.64 -18.90 -4.22
N SER A 286 9.30 -19.16 -3.09
CA SER A 286 10.50 -20.01 -2.92
C SER A 286 10.18 -21.34 -2.26
#